data_AF-A0A0H2R1S8-F1
#
_entry.id   AF-A0A0H2R1S8-F1
#
_cell.length_a   1.000
_cell.length_b   1.000
_cell.length_c   1.000
_cell.angle_alpha   90.00
_cell.angle_beta   90.00
_cell.angle_gamma   90.00
#
_symmetry.space_group_name_H-M   'P 1'
#
loop_
_entity.id
_entity.type
_entity.pdbx_description
1 polymer ?
#
loop_
_entity_poly.entity_id
_entity_poly.type
_entity_poly.pdbx_seq_one_letter_code
_entity_poly.pdbx_strand_id
1 'polypeptide(L)'
;MVWDLLAKMKAEDNRKVLFGKKTGENSSRNNKMDVYKRIAQELLPDIWAVSETTAADRIKNKIERISGDITKKFPFFPKLHELCASRPNMIPVAVTTGVGPNGRRTQNYQAPEGANSAAGEEPSEDLPPTQPEFAPASQATFNNGKENMQPMYPPVPSSTPATPTTPGPAGRQPQASSFGSILEKAKSRIPAKRTIEDRLSEMASESMALARKRHDDEQTFKSRQLDIQERELLMKEYKEGLIDRDEYRERLEGMKRQRMENNTGDAQTENSD
;
A
#
# COMPACT_ATOMS: atom_id res chain seq x y z
N MET A 1 -22.63 6.52 9.24
CA MET A 1 -21.69 7.40 8.51
C MET A 1 -20.43 6.69 7.98
N VAL A 2 -19.57 6.08 8.80
CA VAL A 2 -18.31 5.47 8.29
C VAL A 2 -18.59 4.34 7.29
N TRP A 3 -19.54 3.47 7.61
CA TRP A 3 -19.93 2.38 6.72
C TRP A 3 -20.58 2.88 5.42
N ASP A 4 -21.43 3.89 5.50
CA ASP A 4 -22.06 4.51 4.32
C ASP A 4 -21.01 5.16 3.41
N LEU A 5 -20.03 5.85 4.01
CA LEU A 5 -18.88 6.41 3.30
C LEU A 5 -18.08 5.31 2.59
N LEU A 6 -17.77 4.21 3.28
CA LEU A 6 -17.05 3.08 2.66
C LEU A 6 -17.86 2.44 1.53
N ALA A 7 -19.18 2.32 1.67
CA ALA A 7 -20.05 1.82 0.62
C ALA A 7 -20.02 2.73 -0.62
N LYS A 8 -20.12 4.04 -0.43
CA LYS A 8 -20.04 5.02 -1.53
C LYS A 8 -18.66 5.07 -2.19
N MET A 9 -17.59 4.87 -1.43
CA MET A 9 -16.23 4.75 -1.98
C MET A 9 -16.00 3.47 -2.79
N LYS A 10 -16.72 2.38 -2.47
CA LYS A 10 -16.64 1.10 -3.19
C LYS A 10 -17.40 1.10 -4.52
N ALA A 11 -18.30 2.06 -4.76
CA ALA A 11 -18.98 2.21 -6.04
C ALA A 11 -17.95 2.35 -7.18
N GLU A 12 -18.14 1.62 -8.29
CA GLU A 12 -17.13 1.45 -9.34
C GLU A 12 -16.60 2.79 -9.88
N ASP A 13 -17.51 3.75 -10.11
CA ASP A 13 -17.20 5.08 -10.61
C ASP A 13 -16.30 5.88 -9.67
N ASN A 14 -16.52 5.73 -8.36
CA ASN A 14 -15.76 6.44 -7.33
C ASN A 14 -14.44 5.71 -7.07
N ARG A 15 -14.47 4.37 -7.00
CA ARG A 15 -13.30 3.54 -6.72
C ARG A 15 -12.18 3.81 -7.72
N LYS A 16 -12.52 3.88 -9.00
CA LYS A 16 -11.57 4.10 -10.10
C LYS A 16 -10.82 5.44 -9.99
N VAL A 17 -11.52 6.50 -9.59
CA VAL A 17 -10.93 7.84 -9.43
C VAL A 17 -10.12 7.93 -8.14
N LEU A 18 -10.62 7.35 -7.05
CA LEU A 18 -10.01 7.46 -5.72
C LEU A 18 -8.76 6.58 -5.58
N PHE A 19 -8.83 5.33 -6.05
CA PHE A 19 -7.81 4.30 -5.86
C PHE A 19 -7.04 3.96 -7.13
N GLY A 20 -7.38 4.60 -8.25
CA GLY A 20 -6.73 4.38 -9.54
C GLY A 20 -7.41 3.31 -10.40
N LYS A 21 -6.89 3.19 -11.63
CA LYS A 21 -7.40 2.25 -12.64
C LYS A 21 -6.93 0.83 -12.34
N LYS A 22 -7.76 -0.15 -12.70
CA LYS A 22 -7.31 -1.54 -12.86
C LYS A 22 -6.50 -1.69 -14.16
N THR A 23 -5.65 -2.71 -14.23
CA THR A 23 -4.92 -3.08 -15.44
C THR A 23 -5.91 -3.28 -16.59
N GLY A 24 -5.72 -2.56 -17.70
CA GLY A 24 -6.59 -2.62 -18.88
C GLY A 24 -7.71 -1.57 -18.95
N GLU A 25 -7.90 -0.75 -17.91
CA GLU A 25 -8.93 0.31 -17.93
C GLU A 25 -8.36 1.69 -18.33
N ASN A 26 -9.14 2.45 -19.11
CA ASN A 26 -8.82 3.85 -19.41
C ASN A 26 -8.99 4.74 -18.18
N SER A 27 -8.12 5.74 -17.99
CA SER A 27 -8.24 6.71 -16.90
C SER A 27 -9.57 7.46 -16.97
N SER A 28 -10.28 7.56 -15.85
CA SER A 28 -11.45 8.43 -15.75
C SER A 28 -11.03 9.88 -15.91
N ARG A 29 -11.80 10.68 -16.65
CA ARG A 29 -11.57 12.12 -16.82
C ARG A 29 -11.92 12.95 -15.57
N ASN A 30 -12.53 12.32 -14.56
CA ASN A 30 -13.03 12.99 -13.36
C ASN A 30 -11.91 13.25 -12.35
N ASN A 31 -11.99 14.38 -11.65
CA ASN A 31 -11.07 14.72 -10.56
C ASN A 31 -11.53 14.04 -9.25
N LYS A 32 -10.59 13.73 -8.34
CA LYS A 32 -10.90 13.22 -7.00
C LYS A 32 -11.85 14.15 -6.23
N MET A 33 -11.70 15.46 -6.40
CA MET A 33 -12.58 16.43 -5.75
C MET A 33 -14.04 16.30 -6.20
N ASP A 34 -14.30 15.97 -7.47
CA ASP A 34 -15.67 15.77 -7.97
C ASP A 34 -16.33 14.53 -7.33
N VAL A 35 -15.53 13.50 -7.04
CA VAL A 35 -16.00 12.32 -6.30
C VAL A 35 -16.32 12.66 -4.85
N TYR A 36 -15.46 13.42 -4.17
CA TYR A 36 -15.74 13.86 -2.80
C TYR A 36 -17.00 14.73 -2.73
N LYS A 37 -17.20 15.59 -3.72
CA LYS A 37 -18.40 16.41 -3.88
C LYS A 37 -19.67 15.55 -4.00
N ARG A 38 -19.66 14.58 -4.92
CA ARG A 38 -20.79 13.65 -5.10
C ARG A 38 -21.11 12.86 -3.83
N ILE A 39 -20.09 12.34 -3.17
CA ILE A 39 -20.27 11.61 -1.90
C ILE A 39 -20.81 12.54 -0.80
N ALA A 40 -20.32 13.79 -0.74
CA ALA A 40 -20.75 14.77 0.24
C ALA A 40 -22.22 15.19 0.05
N GLN A 41 -22.66 15.37 -1.20
CA GLN A 41 -24.06 15.68 -1.54
C GLN A 41 -25.03 14.62 -1.00
N GLU A 42 -24.64 13.34 -1.08
CA GLU A 42 -25.49 12.24 -0.62
C GLU A 42 -25.42 11.98 0.89
N LEU A 43 -24.24 12.14 1.50
CA LEU A 43 -24.04 11.79 2.92
C LEU A 43 -24.25 12.96 3.88
N LEU A 44 -24.10 14.20 3.41
CA LEU A 44 -24.09 15.40 4.23
C LEU A 44 -24.94 16.51 3.59
N PRO A 45 -26.24 16.28 3.31
CA PRO A 45 -27.09 17.24 2.59
C PRO A 45 -27.18 18.60 3.30
N ASP A 46 -27.20 18.61 4.64
CA ASP A 46 -27.31 19.84 5.43
C ASP A 46 -26.08 20.75 5.28
N ILE A 47 -24.89 20.16 5.31
CA ILE A 47 -23.63 20.92 5.15
C ILE A 47 -23.42 21.29 3.69
N TRP A 48 -23.84 20.41 2.77
CA TRP A 48 -23.80 20.65 1.34
C TRP A 48 -24.63 21.87 0.95
N ALA A 49 -25.82 22.03 1.52
CA ALA A 49 -26.70 23.18 1.28
C ALA A 49 -26.05 24.52 1.66
N VAL A 50 -25.12 24.51 2.63
CA VAL A 50 -24.38 25.71 3.04
C VAL A 50 -23.12 25.91 2.20
N SER A 51 -22.30 24.87 2.04
CA SER A 51 -21.03 24.94 1.31
C SER A 51 -20.62 23.57 0.78
N GLU A 52 -20.67 23.43 -0.55
CA GLU A 52 -20.19 22.25 -1.28
C GLU A 52 -18.72 21.92 -0.97
N THR A 53 -17.85 22.93 -0.97
CA THR A 53 -16.41 22.74 -0.72
C THR A 53 -16.13 22.24 0.69
N THR A 54 -16.79 22.85 1.68
CA THR A 54 -16.66 22.43 3.09
C THR A 54 -17.14 21.00 3.29
N ALA A 55 -18.25 20.62 2.64
CA ALA A 55 -18.78 19.26 2.71
C ALA A 55 -17.82 18.24 2.06
N ALA A 56 -17.27 18.57 0.88
CA ALA A 56 -16.28 17.74 0.20
C ALA A 56 -14.99 17.59 1.01
N ASP A 57 -14.47 18.66 1.61
CA ASP A 57 -13.29 18.63 2.47
C ASP A 57 -13.51 17.78 3.72
N ARG A 58 -14.71 17.81 4.31
CA ARG A 58 -15.07 16.91 5.43
C ARG A 58 -15.00 15.44 5.02
N ILE A 59 -15.49 15.10 3.83
CA ILE A 59 -15.39 13.73 3.30
C ILE A 59 -13.92 13.34 3.07
N LYS A 60 -13.14 14.20 2.40
CA LYS A 60 -11.70 13.98 2.16
C LYS A 60 -10.95 13.73 3.47
N ASN A 61 -11.09 14.64 4.45
CA ASN A 61 -10.42 14.54 5.74
C ASN A 61 -10.84 13.28 6.51
N LYS A 62 -12.10 12.86 6.39
CA LYS A 62 -12.59 11.63 7.02
C LYS A 62 -11.94 10.39 6.40
N ILE A 63 -11.80 10.35 5.07
CA ILE A 63 -11.13 9.26 4.34
C ILE A 63 -9.65 9.17 4.75
N GLU A 64 -8.95 10.30 4.75
CA GLU A 64 -7.54 10.37 5.16
C GLU A 64 -7.34 9.90 6.60
N ARG A 65 -8.23 10.31 7.51
CA ARG A 65 -8.23 9.85 8.91
C ARG A 65 -8.44 8.34 9.02
N ILE A 66 -9.43 7.78 8.32
CA ILE A 66 -9.69 6.32 8.35
C ILE A 66 -8.47 5.56 7.81
N SER A 67 -7.89 6.03 6.70
CA SER A 67 -6.69 5.43 6.12
C SER A 67 -5.50 5.47 7.10
N GLY A 68 -5.31 6.61 7.78
CA GLY A 68 -4.29 6.77 8.81
C GLY A 68 -4.51 5.85 10.02
N ASP A 69 -5.74 5.76 10.51
CA ASP A 69 -6.11 4.88 11.64
C ASP A 69 -5.90 3.40 11.30
N ILE A 70 -6.23 2.97 10.08
CA ILE A 70 -5.98 1.60 9.61
C ILE A 70 -4.48 1.34 9.50
N THR A 71 -3.72 2.26 8.92
CA THR A 71 -2.26 2.11 8.78
C THR A 71 -1.58 2.06 10.15
N LYS A 72 -2.07 2.82 11.13
CA LYS A 72 -1.57 2.78 12.51
C LYS A 72 -1.87 1.45 13.20
N LYS A 73 -3.10 0.93 13.06
CA LYS A 73 -3.50 -0.35 13.68
C LYS A 73 -2.95 -1.58 12.96
N PHE A 74 -2.72 -1.46 11.66
CA PHE A 74 -2.24 -2.53 10.80
C PHE A 74 -1.15 -1.97 9.87
N PRO A 75 0.11 -1.89 10.31
CA PRO A 75 1.22 -1.31 9.54
C PRO A 75 1.47 -1.98 8.18
N PHE A 76 1.08 -3.25 8.04
CA PHE A 76 1.18 -3.99 6.78
C PHE A 76 0.06 -3.63 5.78
N PHE A 77 -0.94 -2.84 6.19
CA PHE A 77 -2.10 -2.48 5.37
C PHE A 77 -1.71 -1.90 4.00
N PRO A 78 -0.80 -0.92 3.88
CA PRO A 78 -0.47 -0.35 2.57
C PRO A 78 0.11 -1.41 1.62
N LYS A 79 1.00 -2.27 2.14
CA LYS A 79 1.62 -3.33 1.35
C LYS A 79 0.64 -4.43 0.97
N LEU A 80 -0.22 -4.83 1.91
CA LEU A 80 -1.28 -5.81 1.64
C LEU A 80 -2.29 -5.25 0.62
N HIS A 81 -2.71 -3.99 0.79
CA HIS A 81 -3.63 -3.32 -0.10
C HIS A 81 -3.05 -3.19 -1.52
N GLU A 82 -1.77 -2.81 -1.65
CA GLU A 82 -1.05 -2.81 -2.92
C GLU A 82 -1.03 -4.21 -3.56
N LEU A 83 -0.69 -5.25 -2.79
CA LEU A 83 -0.66 -6.63 -3.26
C LEU A 83 -2.04 -7.09 -3.76
N CYS A 84 -3.09 -6.83 -2.98
CA CYS A 84 -4.48 -7.14 -3.35
C CYS A 84 -4.96 -6.35 -4.57
N ALA A 85 -4.56 -5.08 -4.71
CA ALA A 85 -4.94 -4.24 -5.85
C ALA A 85 -4.20 -4.63 -7.14
N SER A 86 -2.97 -5.13 -7.03
CA SER A 86 -2.12 -5.49 -8.17
C SER A 86 -2.59 -6.76 -8.90
N ARG A 87 -3.35 -7.63 -8.22
CA ARG A 87 -3.77 -8.95 -8.74
C ARG A 87 -5.29 -9.12 -8.66
N PRO A 88 -6.04 -8.72 -9.70
CA PRO A 88 -7.44 -9.14 -9.80
C PRO A 88 -7.47 -10.68 -9.79
N ASN A 89 -8.36 -11.29 -8.99
CA ASN A 89 -8.44 -12.74 -8.75
C ASN A 89 -7.37 -13.40 -7.88
N MET A 90 -6.64 -12.67 -7.02
CA MET A 90 -5.89 -13.34 -5.96
C MET A 90 -6.85 -13.85 -4.87
N ILE A 91 -7.32 -15.09 -5.00
CA ILE A 91 -7.88 -15.84 -3.87
C ILE A 91 -6.72 -16.00 -2.88
N PRO A 92 -6.80 -15.49 -1.65
CA PRO A 92 -5.73 -15.70 -0.69
C PRO A 92 -5.46 -17.20 -0.60
N VAL A 93 -4.19 -17.60 -0.71
CA VAL A 93 -3.76 -18.98 -0.56
C VAL A 93 -4.43 -19.52 0.70
N ALA A 94 -5.19 -20.60 0.51
CA ALA A 94 -5.85 -21.34 1.57
C ALA A 94 -4.96 -21.36 2.81
N VAL A 95 -5.53 -20.99 3.96
CA VAL A 95 -4.77 -20.94 5.21
C VAL A 95 -4.32 -22.35 5.51
N THR A 96 -3.03 -22.62 5.27
CA THR A 96 -2.37 -23.82 5.74
C THR A 96 -2.17 -23.63 7.22
N THR A 97 -3.03 -24.25 8.01
CA THR A 97 -2.79 -24.33 9.46
C THR A 97 -1.46 -25.04 9.67
N GLY A 98 -0.64 -24.52 10.60
CA GLY A 98 0.63 -25.13 10.97
C GLY A 98 0.43 -26.60 11.39
N VAL A 99 1.52 -27.39 11.38
CA VAL A 99 1.47 -28.84 11.66
C VAL A 99 0.98 -29.07 13.10
N GLY A 100 -0.33 -29.20 13.28
CA GLY A 100 -0.93 -29.61 14.54
C GLY A 100 -0.90 -31.14 14.68
N PRO A 101 -1.36 -31.67 15.82
CA PRO A 101 -1.47 -33.12 16.03
C PRO A 101 -2.32 -33.84 14.95
N ASN A 102 -3.17 -33.10 14.24
CA ASN A 102 -3.97 -33.59 13.13
C ASN A 102 -3.30 -33.45 11.75
N GLY A 103 -2.01 -33.13 11.71
CA GLY A 103 -1.25 -32.93 10.47
C GLY A 103 -1.48 -31.57 9.80
N ARG A 104 -0.93 -31.41 8.58
CA ARG A 104 -1.13 -30.21 7.76
C ARG A 104 -2.53 -30.24 7.18
N ARG A 105 -3.38 -29.26 7.55
CA ARG A 105 -4.71 -29.09 6.93
C ARG A 105 -4.75 -27.78 6.16
N THR A 106 -5.02 -27.89 4.86
CA THR A 106 -5.33 -26.76 3.98
C THR A 106 -6.84 -26.54 4.03
N GLN A 107 -7.27 -25.42 4.59
CA GLN A 107 -8.69 -25.06 4.59
C GLN A 107 -8.97 -24.14 3.39
N ASN A 108 -9.62 -24.70 2.37
CA ASN A 108 -10.15 -23.93 1.25
C ASN A 108 -11.45 -23.26 1.71
N TYR A 109 -11.47 -21.93 1.77
CA TYR A 109 -12.67 -21.17 2.16
C TYR A 109 -13.65 -20.96 1.01
N GLN A 110 -13.26 -21.26 -0.23
CA GLN A 110 -14.18 -21.32 -1.36
C GLN A 110 -14.72 -22.73 -1.51
N ALA A 111 -16.05 -22.87 -1.46
CA ALA A 111 -16.72 -24.07 -1.91
C ALA A 111 -16.39 -24.28 -3.40
N PRO A 112 -16.02 -25.50 -3.84
CA PRO A 112 -15.76 -25.76 -5.25
C PRO A 112 -17.02 -25.42 -6.05
N GLU A 113 -16.89 -24.47 -6.97
CA GLU A 113 -17.93 -24.15 -7.95
C GLU A 113 -18.16 -25.40 -8.81
N GLY A 114 -19.18 -26.18 -8.46
CA GLY A 114 -19.47 -27.48 -9.08
C GLY A 114 -20.10 -28.51 -8.15
N ALA A 115 -20.10 -28.30 -6.82
CA ALA A 115 -20.74 -29.23 -5.88
C ALA A 115 -22.26 -29.04 -5.72
N ASN A 116 -22.94 -28.40 -6.68
CA ASN A 116 -24.40 -28.42 -6.77
C ASN A 116 -24.81 -29.46 -7.82
N SER A 117 -25.13 -30.66 -7.33
CA SER A 117 -26.19 -31.56 -7.82
C SER A 117 -25.73 -33.02 -7.82
N ALA A 118 -25.76 -33.65 -6.65
CA ALA A 118 -26.14 -35.07 -6.55
C ALA A 118 -26.67 -35.34 -5.13
N ALA A 119 -28.00 -35.44 -5.04
CA ALA A 119 -28.82 -36.24 -4.12
C ALA A 119 -28.36 -36.41 -2.65
N GLY A 120 -29.12 -35.86 -1.70
CA GLY A 120 -30.01 -36.66 -0.83
C GLY A 120 -29.34 -36.80 0.54
N GLU A 121 -29.96 -36.79 1.72
CA GLU A 121 -31.32 -37.03 2.19
C GLU A 121 -31.49 -36.22 3.49
N GLU A 122 -32.73 -35.87 3.85
CA GLU A 122 -33.07 -35.38 5.18
C GLU A 122 -32.75 -36.45 6.24
N PRO A 123 -32.12 -36.11 7.38
CA PRO A 123 -32.02 -37.03 8.50
C PRO A 123 -33.33 -37.01 9.28
N SER A 124 -34.07 -38.11 9.18
CA SER A 124 -35.17 -38.44 10.09
C SER A 124 -34.59 -38.71 11.49
N GLU A 125 -35.17 -38.06 12.50
CA GLU A 125 -34.94 -38.37 13.91
C GLU A 125 -35.49 -39.76 14.28
N ASP A 126 -34.92 -40.31 15.36
CA ASP A 126 -35.28 -41.52 16.12
C ASP A 126 -34.74 -42.88 15.63
N LEU A 127 -33.74 -43.41 16.37
CA LEU A 127 -33.74 -44.72 17.06
C LEU A 127 -32.46 -44.88 17.94
N PRO A 128 -32.46 -45.76 18.98
CA PRO A 128 -31.59 -45.69 20.18
C PRO A 128 -30.27 -46.51 20.07
N PRO A 129 -29.39 -46.50 21.10
CA PRO A 129 -27.95 -46.70 20.92
C PRO A 129 -27.54 -48.18 20.94
N THR A 130 -26.73 -48.58 19.95
CA THR A 130 -25.94 -49.82 20.01
C THR A 130 -24.47 -49.45 19.77
N GLN A 131 -23.64 -49.62 20.81
CA GLN A 131 -22.18 -49.60 20.70
C GLN A 131 -21.65 -51.00 20.26
N PRO A 132 -20.33 -51.23 20.15
CA PRO A 132 -19.46 -50.77 19.08
C PRO A 132 -18.72 -51.97 18.44
N GLU A 133 -18.57 -52.01 17.13
CA GLU A 133 -17.70 -53.02 16.50
C GLU A 133 -16.52 -52.36 15.79
N PHE A 134 -15.33 -52.65 16.32
CA PHE A 134 -14.04 -52.30 15.75
C PHE A 134 -13.79 -53.12 14.48
N ALA A 135 -13.49 -52.45 13.37
CA ALA A 135 -12.75 -53.05 12.25
C ALA A 135 -11.84 -52.00 11.56
N PRO A 136 -10.63 -52.40 11.13
CA PRO A 136 -9.61 -51.49 10.61
C PRO A 136 -9.78 -51.27 9.10
N ALA A 137 -9.89 -50.02 8.66
CA ALA A 137 -9.93 -49.70 7.23
C ALA A 137 -8.56 -49.25 6.71
N SER A 138 -7.98 -50.18 5.95
CA SER A 138 -7.00 -50.08 4.88
C SER A 138 -6.60 -48.68 4.39
N GLN A 139 -5.28 -48.48 4.35
CA GLN A 139 -4.62 -47.39 3.63
C GLN A 139 -4.91 -47.50 2.12
N ALA A 140 -5.58 -46.50 1.55
CA ALA A 140 -5.70 -46.34 0.11
C ALA A 140 -4.57 -45.42 -0.39
N THR A 141 -3.59 -46.04 -1.04
CA THR A 141 -2.53 -45.37 -1.81
C THR A 141 -3.13 -44.72 -3.05
N PHE A 142 -3.21 -43.39 -3.09
CA PHE A 142 -3.55 -42.67 -4.32
C PHE A 142 -2.30 -42.54 -5.20
N ASN A 143 -2.25 -43.41 -6.20
CA ASN A 143 -1.32 -43.35 -7.33
C ASN A 143 -1.71 -42.18 -8.23
N ASN A 144 -0.80 -41.22 -8.40
CA ASN A 144 -0.98 -40.09 -9.31
C ASN A 144 -0.66 -40.52 -10.75
N GLY A 145 -1.70 -40.92 -11.49
CA GLY A 145 -1.63 -41.11 -12.93
C GLY A 145 -1.46 -39.76 -13.64
N LYS A 146 -0.36 -39.58 -14.37
CA LYS A 146 -0.19 -38.50 -15.33
C LYS A 146 -1.08 -38.77 -16.54
N GLU A 147 -2.28 -38.18 -16.57
CA GLU A 147 -3.00 -38.02 -17.83
C GLU A 147 -2.61 -36.71 -18.52
N ASN A 148 -1.98 -36.91 -19.67
CA ASN A 148 -1.57 -35.91 -20.63
C ASN A 148 -2.82 -35.47 -21.44
N MET A 149 -3.48 -34.39 -21.03
CA MET A 149 -4.49 -33.74 -21.87
C MET A 149 -3.85 -32.59 -22.67
N GLN A 150 -3.81 -32.77 -23.99
CA GLN A 150 -3.56 -31.68 -24.92
C GLN A 150 -4.75 -30.71 -24.96
N PRO A 151 -4.53 -29.39 -25.00
CA PRO A 151 -5.59 -28.43 -25.27
C PRO A 151 -5.89 -28.38 -26.77
N MET A 152 -7.13 -28.72 -27.12
CA MET A 152 -7.72 -28.50 -28.44
C MET A 152 -8.10 -27.01 -28.55
N TYR A 153 -7.40 -26.24 -29.39
CA TYR A 153 -7.76 -24.86 -29.71
C TYR A 153 -8.67 -24.83 -30.96
N PRO A 154 -9.75 -24.03 -30.98
CA PRO A 154 -10.49 -23.74 -32.20
C PRO A 154 -9.74 -22.72 -33.10
N PRO A 155 -9.93 -22.77 -34.43
CA PRO A 155 -9.25 -21.85 -35.35
C PRO A 155 -9.89 -20.44 -35.30
N VAL A 156 -9.05 -19.43 -35.09
CA VAL A 156 -9.40 -18.00 -35.21
C VAL A 156 -9.25 -17.53 -36.67
N PRO A 157 -10.24 -16.84 -37.27
CA PRO A 157 -10.08 -16.19 -38.56
C PRO A 157 -9.21 -14.94 -38.43
N SER A 158 -8.16 -14.88 -39.26
CA SER A 158 -7.26 -13.75 -39.41
C SER A 158 -7.91 -12.67 -40.29
N SER A 159 -8.21 -11.51 -39.71
CA SER A 159 -8.57 -10.30 -40.45
C SER A 159 -7.69 -9.14 -40.00
N THR A 160 -6.68 -8.86 -40.82
CA THR A 160 -5.82 -7.67 -40.79
C THR A 160 -6.60 -6.41 -41.15
N PRO A 161 -6.57 -5.33 -40.34
CA PRO A 161 -6.98 -4.01 -40.78
C PRO A 161 -5.85 -3.30 -41.55
N ALA A 162 -6.19 -2.82 -42.74
CA ALA A 162 -5.34 -2.00 -43.59
C ALA A 162 -5.09 -0.62 -42.97
N THR A 163 -3.82 -0.23 -42.87
CA THR A 163 -3.37 1.14 -42.60
C THR A 163 -3.50 2.02 -43.85
N PRO A 164 -4.11 3.22 -43.77
CA PRO A 164 -4.11 4.17 -44.87
C PRO A 164 -2.75 4.88 -45.00
N THR A 165 -2.16 4.77 -46.19
CA THR A 165 -0.93 5.43 -46.62
C THR A 165 -1.22 6.89 -46.98
N THR A 166 -0.61 7.83 -46.25
CA THR A 166 -0.59 9.26 -46.58
C THR A 166 0.53 9.55 -47.59
N PRO A 167 0.29 10.27 -48.70
CA PRO A 167 1.33 10.66 -49.65
C PRO A 167 2.11 11.88 -49.15
N GLY A 168 3.41 11.71 -48.91
CA GLY A 168 4.36 12.78 -48.60
C GLY A 168 5.19 13.20 -49.83
N PRO A 169 5.58 14.48 -49.95
CA PRO A 169 6.13 15.06 -51.16
C PRO A 169 7.61 14.72 -51.41
N ALA A 170 7.96 14.84 -52.69
CA ALA A 170 9.23 14.47 -53.30
C ALA A 170 10.47 15.19 -52.74
N GLY A 171 11.53 14.40 -52.56
CA GLY A 171 12.85 14.66 -53.15
C GLY A 171 13.69 15.81 -52.59
N ARG A 172 14.58 15.50 -51.64
CA ARG A 172 15.93 16.10 -51.56
C ARG A 172 16.97 15.04 -51.18
N GLN A 173 17.96 14.87 -52.05
CA GLN A 173 19.11 13.99 -51.83
C GLN A 173 19.97 14.51 -50.67
N PRO A 174 20.46 13.64 -49.76
CA PRO A 174 21.43 14.04 -48.76
C PRO A 174 22.83 14.21 -49.38
N GLN A 175 23.42 15.39 -49.22
CA GLN A 175 24.84 15.62 -49.49
C GLN A 175 25.70 14.86 -48.47
N ALA A 176 26.73 14.18 -48.94
CA ALA A 176 27.75 13.54 -48.11
C ALA A 176 28.61 14.62 -47.42
N SER A 177 28.26 14.98 -46.19
CA SER A 177 29.11 15.84 -45.35
C SER A 177 30.11 15.00 -44.55
N SER A 178 31.38 15.35 -44.76
CA SER A 178 32.59 14.84 -44.10
C SER A 178 32.45 14.57 -42.60
N PHE A 179 32.53 13.29 -42.21
CA PHE A 179 32.43 12.79 -40.84
C PHE A 179 33.74 12.89 -40.02
N GLY A 180 34.79 13.51 -40.58
CA GLY A 180 36.15 13.42 -40.03
C GLY A 180 36.45 14.29 -38.80
N SER A 181 35.77 15.44 -38.61
CA SER A 181 36.20 16.43 -37.59
C SER A 181 35.36 16.47 -36.31
N ILE A 182 34.25 15.72 -36.22
CA ILE A 182 33.39 15.70 -35.03
C ILE A 182 33.91 14.72 -33.96
N LEU A 183 34.71 13.71 -34.33
CA LEU A 183 35.16 12.67 -33.41
C LEU A 183 36.26 13.13 -32.44
N GLU A 184 37.04 14.14 -32.80
CA GLU A 184 38.11 14.70 -31.94
C GLU A 184 37.55 15.52 -30.77
N LYS A 185 36.48 16.31 -30.99
CA LYS A 185 35.81 17.07 -29.91
C LYS A 185 34.97 16.22 -28.95
N ALA A 186 34.72 14.94 -29.28
CA ALA A 186 33.99 14.02 -28.42
C ALA A 186 34.88 13.32 -27.37
N LYS A 187 36.21 13.30 -27.54
CA LYS A 187 37.11 12.57 -26.63
C LYS A 187 37.46 13.34 -25.35
N SER A 188 37.33 14.67 -25.32
CA SER A 188 37.59 15.49 -24.13
C SER A 188 36.42 15.55 -23.13
N ARG A 189 35.29 14.91 -23.44
CA ARG A 189 34.08 14.86 -22.60
C ARG A 189 33.76 13.47 -22.04
N ILE A 190 34.69 12.51 -22.14
CA ILE A 190 34.51 11.21 -21.50
C ILE A 190 35.01 11.36 -20.06
N PRO A 191 34.14 11.39 -19.04
CA PRO A 191 34.56 11.47 -17.65
C PRO A 191 35.50 10.29 -17.36
N ALA A 192 36.57 10.55 -16.61
CA ALA A 192 37.49 9.52 -16.17
C ALA A 192 36.68 8.32 -15.65
N LYS A 193 36.96 7.12 -16.19
CA LYS A 193 36.22 5.90 -15.86
C LYS A 193 36.36 5.67 -14.35
N ARG A 194 35.37 6.08 -13.57
CA ARG A 194 35.26 5.72 -12.14
C ARG A 194 35.43 4.20 -12.05
N THR A 195 36.34 3.77 -11.20
CA THR A 195 36.58 2.34 -11.04
C THR A 195 35.36 1.68 -10.40
N ILE A 196 35.22 0.37 -10.58
CA ILE A 196 34.13 -0.38 -9.93
C ILE A 196 34.26 -0.30 -8.40
N GLU A 197 35.50 -0.24 -7.90
CA GLU A 197 35.83 -0.10 -6.48
C GLU A 197 35.37 1.24 -5.89
N ASP A 198 35.52 2.35 -6.64
CA ASP A 198 35.01 3.67 -6.23
C ASP A 198 33.49 3.64 -6.06
N ARG A 199 32.77 2.99 -6.99
CA ARG A 199 31.30 2.86 -6.92
C ARG A 199 30.86 2.01 -5.73
N LEU A 200 31.60 0.96 -5.41
CA LEU A 200 31.29 0.11 -4.27
C LEU A 200 31.49 0.87 -2.95
N SER A 201 32.56 1.66 -2.87
CA SER A 201 32.87 2.51 -1.71
C SER A 201 31.83 3.62 -1.53
N GLU A 202 31.37 4.24 -2.63
CA GLU A 202 30.31 5.26 -2.63
C GLU A 202 28.97 4.68 -2.14
N MET A 203 28.59 3.47 -2.58
CA MET A 203 27.38 2.80 -2.09
C MET A 203 27.46 2.44 -0.60
N ALA A 204 28.63 2.02 -0.12
CA ALA A 204 28.83 1.68 1.30
C ALA A 204 28.74 2.93 2.19
N SER A 205 29.37 4.04 1.77
CA SER A 205 29.30 5.31 2.50
C SER A 205 27.88 5.90 2.49
N GLU A 206 27.18 5.84 1.35
CA GLU A 206 25.80 6.29 1.23
C GLU A 206 24.85 5.46 2.13
N SER A 207 25.04 4.14 2.19
CA SER A 207 24.27 3.26 3.07
C SER A 207 24.48 3.60 4.54
N MET A 208 25.72 3.84 4.97
CA MET A 208 26.03 4.25 6.35
C MET A 208 25.48 5.64 6.68
N ALA A 209 25.57 6.59 5.74
CA ALA A 209 25.00 7.93 5.92
C ALA A 209 23.47 7.88 6.07
N LEU A 210 22.79 7.04 5.27
CA LEU A 210 21.35 6.82 5.39
C LEU A 210 20.97 6.18 6.73
N ALA A 211 21.79 5.25 7.23
CA ALA A 211 21.57 4.62 8.52
C ALA A 211 21.72 5.62 9.68
N ARG A 212 22.73 6.49 9.65
CA ARG A 212 22.91 7.58 10.64
C ARG A 212 21.72 8.54 10.63
N LYS A 213 21.34 9.00 9.43
CA LYS A 213 20.18 9.89 9.28
C LYS A 213 18.89 9.30 9.87
N ARG A 214 18.62 8.01 9.63
CA ARG A 214 17.44 7.34 10.21
C ARG A 214 17.50 7.27 11.73
N HIS A 215 18.68 7.02 12.29
CA HIS A 215 18.87 7.02 13.74
C HIS A 215 18.61 8.41 14.33
N ASP A 216 19.12 9.48 13.70
CA ASP A 216 18.92 10.85 14.17
C ASP A 216 17.45 11.29 14.06
N ASP A 217 16.78 10.93 12.97
CA ASP A 217 15.34 11.14 12.80
C ASP A 217 14.52 10.40 13.89
N GLU A 218 14.92 9.17 14.25
CA GLU A 218 14.26 8.41 15.32
C GLU A 218 14.48 9.04 16.71
N GLN A 219 15.70 9.51 16.98
CA GLN A 219 16.03 10.19 18.23
C GLN A 219 15.25 11.51 18.37
N THR A 220 15.21 12.33 17.33
CA THR A 220 14.45 13.59 17.35
C THR A 220 12.95 13.35 17.54
N PHE A 221 12.41 12.27 16.98
CA PHE A 221 11.02 11.88 17.21
C PHE A 221 10.76 11.45 18.66
N LYS A 222 11.63 10.63 19.25
CA LYS A 222 11.52 10.20 20.66
C LYS A 222 11.60 11.40 21.61
N SER A 223 12.55 12.31 21.41
CA SER A 223 12.66 13.52 22.22
C SER A 223 11.40 14.38 22.14
N ARG A 224 10.80 14.55 20.95
CA ARG A 224 9.52 15.28 20.81
C ARG A 224 8.35 14.60 21.53
N GLN A 225 8.33 13.26 21.59
CA GLN A 225 7.29 12.56 22.34
C GLN A 225 7.45 12.75 23.84
N LEU A 226 8.67 12.68 24.37
CA LEU A 226 8.96 12.93 25.78
C LEU A 226 8.56 14.36 26.17
N ASP A 227 8.91 15.37 25.35
CA ASP A 227 8.49 16.76 25.55
C ASP A 227 6.96 16.91 25.68
N ILE A 228 6.19 16.17 24.86
CA ILE A 228 4.73 16.21 24.90
C ILE A 228 4.23 15.57 26.19
N GLN A 229 4.78 14.42 26.58
CA GLN A 229 4.39 13.73 27.81
C GLN A 229 4.70 14.56 29.06
N GLU A 230 5.87 15.20 29.13
CA GLU A 230 6.23 16.08 30.25
C GLU A 230 5.29 17.28 30.37
N ARG A 231 4.90 17.90 29.25
CA ARG A 231 3.91 18.98 29.26
C ARG A 231 2.52 18.52 29.68
N GLU A 232 2.11 17.34 29.24
CA GLU A 232 0.84 16.74 29.65
C GLU A 232 0.83 16.45 31.16
N LEU A 233 1.95 15.96 31.71
CA LEU A 233 2.11 15.72 33.14
C LEU A 233 2.03 17.03 33.94
N LEU A 234 2.76 18.07 33.52
CA LEU A 234 2.70 19.38 34.18
C LEU A 234 1.30 20.00 34.13
N MET A 235 0.60 19.85 33.00
CA MET A 235 -0.80 20.30 32.88
C MET A 235 -1.72 19.54 33.83
N LYS A 236 -1.45 18.26 34.09
CA LYS A 236 -2.21 17.45 35.03
C LYS A 236 -1.95 17.89 36.47
N GLU A 237 -0.69 18.06 36.87
CA GLU A 237 -0.30 18.57 38.19
C GLU A 237 -0.92 19.94 38.49
N TYR A 238 -0.92 20.85 37.51
CA TYR A 238 -1.55 22.17 37.65
C TYR A 238 -3.07 22.07 37.85
N LYS A 239 -3.74 21.18 37.12
CA LYS A 239 -5.20 20.96 37.29
C LYS A 239 -5.57 20.34 38.63
N GLU A 240 -4.68 19.51 39.18
CA GLU A 240 -4.85 18.91 40.50
C GLU A 240 -4.52 19.88 41.65
N GLY A 241 -4.00 21.07 41.33
CA GLY A 241 -3.60 22.08 42.31
C GLY A 241 -2.32 21.71 43.07
N LEU A 242 -1.51 20.80 42.52
CA LEU A 242 -0.23 20.37 43.11
C LEU A 242 0.88 21.38 42.86
N ILE A 243 0.76 22.18 41.80
CA ILE A 243 1.69 23.26 41.44
C ILE A 243 0.91 24.56 41.23
N ASP A 244 1.49 25.65 41.71
CA ASP A 244 0.92 26.98 41.51
C ASP A 244 1.14 27.47 40.07
N ARG A 245 0.35 28.47 39.67
CA ARG A 245 0.37 29.01 38.30
C ARG A 245 1.74 29.54 37.87
N ASP A 246 2.48 30.14 38.79
CA ASP A 246 3.79 30.73 38.49
C ASP A 246 4.88 29.65 38.41
N GLU A 247 4.82 28.63 39.27
CA GLU A 247 5.69 27.45 39.19
C GLU A 247 5.47 26.67 37.88
N TYR A 248 4.21 26.50 37.45
CA TYR A 248 3.90 25.90 36.16
C TYR A 248 4.54 26.67 34.99
N ARG A 249 4.51 28.01 35.03
CA ARG A 249 5.14 28.84 33.99
C ARG A 249 6.65 28.73 34.00
N GLU A 250 7.27 28.77 35.18
CA GLU A 250 8.72 28.63 35.32
C GLU A 250 9.21 27.27 34.80
N ARG A 251 8.54 26.17 35.16
CA ARG A 251 8.88 24.82 34.62
C ARG A 251 8.71 24.75 33.11
N LEU A 252 7.65 25.36 32.56
CA LEU A 252 7.43 25.41 31.11
C LEU A 252 8.54 26.18 30.38
N GLU A 253 9.00 27.29 30.96
CA GLU A 253 10.13 28.07 30.44
C GLU A 253 11.47 27.35 30.58
N GLY A 254 11.68 26.64 31.69
CA GLY A 254 12.84 25.77 31.92
C GLY A 254 12.99 24.71 30.83
N MET A 255 11.92 23.96 30.54
CA MET A 255 11.92 22.97 29.44
C MET A 255 12.22 23.61 28.07
N LYS A 256 11.67 24.81 27.80
CA LYS A 256 11.95 25.53 26.55
C LYS A 256 13.42 25.95 26.46
N ARG A 257 14.02 26.39 27.58
CA ARG A 257 15.43 26.77 27.65
C ARG A 257 16.34 25.57 27.43
N GLN A 258 16.08 24.46 28.14
CA GLN A 258 16.82 23.21 27.99
C GLN A 258 16.80 22.71 26.53
N ARG A 259 15.67 22.85 25.84
CA ARG A 259 15.58 22.52 24.41
C ARG A 259 16.44 23.42 23.52
N MET A 260 16.50 24.72 23.81
CA MET A 260 17.36 25.63 23.05
C MET A 260 18.83 25.37 23.32
N GLU A 261 19.20 25.01 24.56
CA GLU A 261 20.58 24.63 24.91
C GLU A 261 20.99 23.35 24.18
N ASN A 262 20.16 22.30 24.21
CA ASN A 262 20.44 21.05 23.49
C ASN A 262 20.57 21.28 21.98
N ASN A 263 19.69 22.08 21.38
CA ASN A 263 19.74 22.38 19.94
C ASN A 263 20.95 23.26 19.54
N THR A 264 21.51 24.03 20.48
CA THR A 264 22.68 24.87 20.23
C THR A 264 23.98 24.06 20.34
N GLY A 265 24.03 23.09 21.26
CA GLY A 265 25.18 22.19 21.41
C GLY A 265 25.46 21.36 20.15
N ASP A 266 24.42 20.86 19.49
CA ASP A 266 24.56 20.07 18.27
C ASP A 266 25.12 20.91 17.10
N ALA A 267 24.73 22.19 16.99
CA ALA A 267 25.16 23.08 15.90
C ALA A 267 26.63 23.55 16.02
N GLN A 268 27.22 23.52 17.22
CA GLN A 268 28.64 23.89 17.40
C GLN A 268 29.58 22.73 17.07
N THR A 269 29.12 21.48 17.19
CA THR A 269 29.94 20.29 16.96
C THR A 269 30.26 20.08 15.47
N GLU A 270 29.44 20.59 14.56
CA GLU A 270 29.65 20.47 13.10
C GLU A 270 30.67 21.47 12.51
N ASN A 271 31.14 22.48 13.26
CA ASN A 271 32.05 23.52 12.75
C ASN A 271 33.51 23.39 13.26
N SER A 272 33.88 22.29 13.92
CA SER A 272 35.25 22.08 14.46
C SER A 272 36.08 21.01 13.74
N ASP A 273 35.61 20.46 12.63
CA ASP A 273 36.37 19.58 11.72
C ASP A 273 36.56 20.24 10.34
#